data_AF-A0A8J5JVR8-F1
#
_entry.id   AF-A0A8J5JVR8-F1
#
_cell.length_a   1.000
_cell.length_b   1.000
_cell.length_c   1.000
_cell.angle_alpha   90.00
_cell.angle_beta   90.00
_cell.angle_gamma   90.00
#
_symmetry.space_group_name_H-M   'P 1'
#
loop_
_entity.id
_entity.type
_entity.pdbx_description
1 polymer ?
#
loop_
_entity_poly.entity_id
_entity_poly.type
_entity_poly.pdbx_seq_one_letter_code
_entity_poly.pdbx_strand_id
1 'polypeptide(L)' 'MIQPINWPPKGCDINPIENLRDIITRNWDVGEERSREIVARHANEVWERLRRRPNISFNLVESMPERINEVINA' A
#
# COMPACT_ATOMS: atom_id res chain seq x y z
N MET A 1 -3.09 -19.53 15.33
CA MET A 1 -2.43 -20.21 14.20
C MET A 1 -2.51 -19.27 13.02
N ILE A 2 -1.39 -18.92 12.38
CA ILE A 2 -1.37 -18.07 11.18
C ILE A 2 -1.42 -19.01 9.97
N GLN A 3 -2.37 -18.79 9.06
CA GLN A 3 -2.50 -19.56 7.81
C GLN A 3 -1.90 -18.72 6.66
N PRO A 4 -0.81 -19.18 6.02
CA PRO A 4 -0.22 -18.46 4.89
C PRO A 4 -1.12 -18.55 3.67
N ILE A 5 -1.21 -17.46 2.91
CA ILE A 5 -1.88 -17.43 1.62
C ILE A 5 -0.91 -17.97 0.56
N ASN A 6 -1.42 -18.78 -0.38
CA ASN A 6 -0.63 -19.23 -1.52
C ASN A 6 -0.42 -18.07 -2.49
N TRP A 7 0.73 -17.39 -2.36
CA TRP A 7 1.07 -16.22 -3.16
C TRP A 7 1.86 -16.62 -4.42
N PRO A 8 1.56 -16.05 -5.60
CA PRO A 8 2.33 -16.35 -6.80
C PRO A 8 3.74 -15.74 -6.73
N PRO A 9 4.73 -16.34 -7.43
CA PRO A 9 6.11 -15.84 -7.45
C PRO A 9 6.26 -14.48 -8.16
N LYS A 10 5.26 -14.07 -8.95
CA LYS A 10 5.13 -12.74 -9.57
C LYS A 10 3.72 -12.22 -9.29
N GLY A 11 3.59 -10.96 -8.92
CA GLY A 11 2.29 -10.36 -8.59
C GLY A 11 2.37 -9.26 -7.53
N CYS A 12 3.27 -8.29 -7.69
CA CYS A 12 3.27 -7.12 -6.81
C CYS A 12 1.91 -6.40 -6.85
N ASP A 13 1.24 -6.41 -8.00
CA ASP A 13 -0.04 -5.75 -8.22
C ASP A 13 -1.22 -6.41 -7.52
N ILE A 14 -1.05 -7.61 -6.94
CA ILE A 14 -2.11 -8.24 -6.13
C ILE A 14 -1.83 -8.09 -4.63
N ASN A 15 -0.77 -7.38 -4.23
CA ASN A 15 -0.38 -7.17 -2.83
C ASN A 15 -1.02 -5.90 -2.24
N PRO A 16 -1.82 -5.99 -1.15
CA PRO A 16 -2.36 -4.81 -0.46
C PRO A 16 -1.28 -3.84 0.02
N ILE A 17 -0.08 -4.33 0.33
CA ILE A 17 1.03 -3.50 0.79
C ILE A 17 1.59 -2.67 -0.36
N GLU A 18 1.71 -3.24 -1.55
CA GLU A 18 2.13 -2.49 -2.75
C GLU A 18 1.06 -1.46 -3.14
N ASN A 19 -0.23 -1.81 -3.01
CA ASN A 19 -1.31 -0.84 -3.17
C ASN A 19 -1.18 0.34 -2.18
N LEU A 20 -0.91 0.03 -0.91
CA LEU A 20 -0.67 1.07 0.10
C LEU A 20 0.57 1.91 -0.23
N ARG A 21 1.65 1.28 -0.72
CA ARG A 21 2.87 1.96 -1.15
C ARG A 21 2.57 2.95 -2.28
N ASP A 22 1.75 2.57 -3.26
CA ASP A 22 1.34 3.46 -4.34
C ASP A 22 0.51 4.64 -3.82
N ILE A 23 -0.40 4.40 -2.87
CA ILE A 23 -1.19 5.47 -2.23
C ILE A 23 -0.26 6.43 -1.47
N ILE A 24 0.70 5.91 -0.70
CA ILE A 24 1.70 6.73 0.02
C ILE A 24 2.50 7.56 -0.98
N THR A 25 3.00 6.95 -2.04
CA THR A 25 3.82 7.62 -3.07
C THR A 25 3.03 8.72 -3.78
N ARG A 26 1.74 8.51 -4.08
CA ARG A 26 0.87 9.54 -4.67
C ARG A 26 0.55 10.70 -3.72
N ASN A 27 0.67 10.49 -2.41
CA ASN A 27 0.46 11.53 -1.39
C ASN A 27 1.78 12.08 -0.85
N TRP A 28 2.91 11.67 -1.44
CA TRP A 28 4.24 12.15 -1.10
C TRP A 28 4.48 13.48 -1.81
N ASP A 29 4.54 14.56 -1.04
CA ASP A 29 4.99 15.84 -1.57
C ASP A 29 6.52 15.84 -1.58
N VAL A 30 7.15 15.95 -2.75
CA VAL A 30 8.61 15.81 -2.85
C VAL A 30 9.27 17.03 -2.20
N GLY A 31 10.00 16.80 -1.10
CA GLY A 31 10.67 17.84 -0.33
C GLY A 31 12.18 17.71 -0.28
N GLU A 32 12.81 18.34 0.72
CA GLU A 32 14.24 18.18 1.01
C GLU A 32 14.50 17.05 2.01
N GLU A 33 14.05 15.82 1.74
CA GLU A 33 14.39 14.69 2.60
C GLU A 33 15.87 14.30 2.42
N ARG A 34 16.76 15.05 3.08
CA ARG A 34 18.23 14.89 2.99
C ARG A 34 18.82 13.87 3.96
N SER A 35 18.00 13.20 4.77
CA SER A 35 18.43 12.18 5.72
C SER A 35 17.40 11.05 5.89
N ARG A 36 17.87 9.89 6.34
CA ARG A 36 17.02 8.72 6.60
C ARG A 36 15.94 9.02 7.64
N GLU A 37 16.27 9.79 8.66
CA GLU A 37 15.37 10.18 9.74
C GLU A 37 14.26 11.09 9.23
N ILE A 38 14.59 12.01 8.32
CA ILE A 38 13.61 12.90 7.69
C ILE A 38 12.66 12.09 6.80
N VAL A 39 13.18 11.16 5.99
CA VAL A 39 12.36 10.23 5.18
C VAL A 39 11.43 9.42 6.07
N ALA A 40 11.94 8.83 7.16
CA ALA A 40 11.13 8.02 8.06
C ALA A 40 10.03 8.84 8.76
N ARG A 41 10.34 10.07 9.16
CA ARG A 41 9.35 10.98 9.73
C ARG A 41 8.27 11.34 8.71
N HIS A 42 8.66 11.72 7.49
CA HIS A 42 7.71 12.09 6.45
C HIS A 42 6.81 10.91 6.06
N ALA A 43 7.37 9.70 5.90
CA ALA A 43 6.59 8.50 5.66
C ALA A 43 5.54 8.25 6.75
N ASN A 44 5.91 8.44 8.02
CA ASN A 44 4.96 8.36 9.13
C ASN A 44 3.89 9.44 9.07
N GLU A 45 4.23 10.69 8.73
CA GLU A 45 3.26 11.78 8.60
C GLU A 45 2.23 11.51 7.49
N VAL A 46 2.69 11.02 6.33
CA VAL A 46 1.81 10.59 5.23
C VAL A 46 0.91 9.45 5.68
N TRP A 47 1.47 8.43 6.34
CA TRP A 47 0.70 7.31 6.88
C TRP A 47 -0.35 7.76 7.91
N GLU A 48 0.02 8.63 8.85
CA GLU A 48 -0.88 9.17 9.87
C GLU A 48 -2.04 9.97 9.27
N ARG A 49 -1.82 10.66 8.15
CA ARG A 49 -2.89 11.31 7.37
C ARG A 49 -3.79 10.30 6.69
N LEU A 50 -3.21 9.26 6.06
CA LEU A 50 -3.95 8.24 5.34
C LEU A 50 -4.79 7.37 6.27
N ARG A 51 -4.25 6.95 7.42
CA ARG A 51 -4.97 6.08 8.37
C ARG A 51 -6.18 6.75 9.04
N ARG A 52 -6.25 8.09 9.01
CA ARG A 52 -7.41 8.86 9.45
C ARG A 52 -8.55 8.84 8.42
N ARG A 53 -8.29 8.44 7.18
CA ARG A 53 -9.35 8.22 6.19
C ARG A 53 -10.19 7.01 6.62
N PRO A 54 -11.52 7.13 6.62
CA PRO A 54 -12.37 6.01 6.99
C PRO A 54 -12.11 4.83 6.05
N ASN A 55 -12.13 3.62 6.62
CA ASN A 55 -12.09 2.37 5.87
C ASN A 55 -10.84 2.13 5.00
N ILE A 56 -9.73 2.84 5.19
CA ILE A 56 -8.54 2.66 4.33
C ILE A 56 -8.06 1.20 4.32
N SER A 57 -7.93 0.55 5.49
CA SER A 57 -7.51 -0.85 5.58
C SER A 57 -8.54 -1.81 5.00
N PHE A 58 -9.83 -1.49 5.18
CA PHE A 58 -10.92 -2.29 4.62
C PHE A 58 -10.89 -2.23 3.09
N ASN A 59 -10.84 -1.03 2.51
CA ASN A 59 -10.78 -0.83 1.05
C ASN A 59 -9.52 -1.48 0.43
N LEU A 60 -8.38 -1.45 1.13
CA LEU A 60 -7.17 -2.12 0.68
C LEU A 60 -7.37 -3.63 0.55
N VAL A 61 -8.02 -4.28 1.50
CA VAL A 61 -8.26 -5.73 1.48
C VAL A 61 -9.37 -6.10 0.48
N GLU A 62 -10.48 -5.37 0.53
CA GLU A 62 -11.66 -5.67 -0.31
C GLU A 62 -11.43 -5.43 -1.80
N SER A 63 -10.45 -4.59 -2.17
CA SER A 63 -10.07 -4.39 -3.58
C SER A 63 -9.23 -5.54 -4.17
N MET A 64 -8.72 -6.46 -3.34
CA MET A 64 -7.81 -7.51 -3.82
C MET A 64 -8.48 -8.53 -4.75
N PRO A 65 -9.69 -9.05 -4.48
CA PRO A 65 -10.35 -9.98 -5.39
C PRO A 65 -10.56 -9.39 -6.79
N GLU A 66 -10.94 -8.11 -6.87
CA GLU A 66 -11.11 -7.42 -8.15
C GLU A 66 -9.80 -7.31 -8.91
N ARG A 67 -8.71 -6.90 -8.26
CA ARG A 67 -7.37 -6.83 -8.87
C ARG A 67 -6.85 -8.20 -9.31
N ILE A 68 -7.13 -9.25 -8.54
CA ILE A 68 -6.81 -10.62 -8.96
C ILE A 68 -7.56 -10.96 -10.25
N ASN A 69 -8.85 -10.62 -10.34
CA ASN A 69 -9.62 -10.85 -11.56
C ASN A 69 -9.08 -10.02 -12.74
N GLU A 70 -8.64 -8.78 -12.53
CA GLU A 70 -7.99 -7.98 -13.58
C GLU A 70 -6.74 -8.67 -14.12
N VAL A 71 -5.89 -9.24 -13.25
CA VAL A 71 -4.70 -9.99 -13.66
C VAL A 71 -5.05 -11.29 -14.38
N ILE A 72 -6.12 -11.98 -13.98
CA ILE A 72 -6.58 -13.22 -14.63
C ILE A 72 -7.12 -12.94 -16.04
N ASN A 73 -7.76 -11.77 -16.23
CA ASN A 73 -8.45 -11.41 -17.48
C ASN A 73 -7.59 -10.61 -18.47
N ALA A 74 -6.36 -10.22 -18.10
CA ALA A 74 -5.41 -9.49 -18.94
C ALA A 74 -4.57 -10.43 -19.82
#